data_AF-A0A967CC49-F1
#
_entry.id   AF-A0A967CC49-F1
#
_cell.length_a   1.000
_cell.length_b   1.000
_cell.length_c   1.000
_cell.angle_alpha   90.00
_cell.angle_beta   90.00
_cell.angle_gamma   90.00
#
_symmetry.space_group_name_H-M   'P 1'
#
loop_
_entity.id
_entity.type
_entity.pdbx_description
1 polymer ?
#
loop_
_entity_poly.entity_id
_entity_poly.type
_entity_poly.pdbx_seq_one_letter_code
_entity_poly.pdbx_strand_id
1 'polypeptide(L)'
;MLSPDEIEKLVPAEEEKLRSPIPTRAISSDEFFPGKQTDKQKEFEKRIQLLGSQLAKKQGQSRRRFFQGAAGMAAAFVAMNETFGPLYAVSMAEASTP
;
A
#
# COMPACT_ATOMS: atom_id res chain seq x y z
N MET A 1 0.30 -11.92 23.32
CA MET A 1 -0.91 -11.07 23.21
C MET A 1 -0.65 -9.80 23.98
N LEU A 2 -1.15 -8.68 23.45
CA LEU A 2 -1.01 -7.36 24.04
C LEU A 2 -1.87 -7.20 25.30
N SER A 3 -1.49 -6.30 26.20
CA SER A 3 -2.33 -5.92 27.33
C SER A 3 -3.47 -4.97 26.91
N PRO A 4 -4.52 -4.77 27.74
CA PRO A 4 -5.58 -3.81 27.43
C PRO A 4 -5.08 -2.38 27.15
N ASP A 5 -4.15 -1.88 27.98
CA ASP A 5 -3.52 -0.56 27.81
C ASP A 5 -2.70 -0.44 26.52
N GLU A 6 -2.22 -1.57 26.00
CA GLU A 6 -1.48 -1.65 24.76
C GLU A 6 -2.41 -1.62 23.55
N ILE A 7 -3.54 -2.34 23.63
CA ILE A 7 -4.59 -2.35 22.62
C ILE A 7 -5.19 -0.95 22.44
N GLU A 8 -5.43 -0.21 23.51
CA GLU A 8 -5.94 1.18 23.44
C GLU A 8 -5.03 2.15 22.67
N LYS A 9 -3.74 1.81 22.51
CA LYS A 9 -2.76 2.62 21.78
C LYS A 9 -2.62 2.23 20.31
N LEU A 10 -3.30 1.17 19.88
CA LEU A 10 -3.29 0.76 18.48
C LEU A 10 -4.11 1.72 17.62
N VAL A 11 -3.69 1.90 16.38
CA VAL A 11 -4.44 2.67 15.38
C VAL A 11 -5.14 1.67 14.45
N PRO A 12 -6.48 1.73 14.33
CA PRO A 12 -7.22 0.82 13.47
C PRO A 12 -6.93 1.07 11.99
N ALA A 13 -7.13 0.05 11.15
CA ALA A 13 -6.79 0.11 9.73
C ALA A 13 -7.59 1.16 8.96
N GLU A 14 -8.82 1.44 9.40
CA GLU A 14 -9.74 2.38 8.77
C GLU A 14 -9.27 3.84 8.87
N GLU A 15 -8.45 4.15 9.87
CA GLU A 15 -7.86 5.47 10.09
C GLU A 15 -6.59 5.72 9.26
N GLU A 16 -6.15 4.73 8.46
CA GLU A 16 -5.01 4.92 7.56
C GLU A 16 -5.29 5.98 6.50
N LYS A 17 -4.40 6.98 6.44
CA LYS A 17 -4.50 8.09 5.50
C LYS A 17 -4.27 7.65 4.07
N LEU A 18 -3.33 6.71 3.86
CA LEU A 18 -3.08 6.16 2.54
C LEU A 18 -3.98 4.94 2.29
N ARG A 19 -4.98 5.14 1.43
CA ARG A 19 -5.83 4.06 0.94
C ARG A 19 -5.19 3.41 -0.28
N SER A 20 -4.21 2.54 -0.05
CA SER A 20 -3.60 1.65 -1.06
C SER A 20 -4.18 0.24 -0.98
N PRO A 21 -4.09 -0.56 -2.05
CA PRO A 21 -4.57 -1.95 -2.04
C PRO A 21 -3.66 -2.89 -1.22
N ILE A 22 -2.40 -2.49 -0.96
CA ILE A 22 -1.45 -3.20 -0.11
C ILE A 22 -1.04 -2.25 1.03
N PRO A 23 -1.09 -2.68 2.31
CA PRO A 23 -0.64 -1.86 3.44
C PRO A 23 0.84 -1.49 3.33
N THR A 24 1.19 -0.25 3.67
CA THR A 24 2.59 0.23 3.68
C THR A 24 3.26 0.09 5.03
N ARG A 25 2.53 -0.35 6.05
CA ARG A 25 3.03 -0.68 7.39
C ARG A 25 2.23 -1.85 7.96
N ALA A 26 2.78 -2.51 8.97
CA ALA A 26 2.04 -3.50 9.73
C ALA A 26 0.92 -2.82 10.53
N ILE A 27 -0.25 -3.45 10.55
CA ILE A 27 -1.38 -3.08 11.39
C ILE A 27 -1.62 -4.28 12.30
N SER A 28 -1.79 -4.02 13.59
CA SER A 28 -1.97 -5.10 14.56
C SER A 28 -3.36 -5.73 14.46
N SER A 29 -3.43 -7.03 14.71
CA SER A 29 -4.67 -7.77 14.99
C SER A 29 -4.79 -8.09 16.49
N ASP A 30 -4.30 -7.19 17.35
CA ASP A 30 -4.20 -7.31 18.81
C ASP A 30 -3.15 -8.34 19.31
N GLU A 31 -2.47 -9.02 18.38
CA GLU A 31 -1.47 -10.04 18.71
C GLU A 31 -0.10 -9.44 19.10
N PHE A 32 0.31 -8.37 18.42
CA PHE A 32 1.62 -7.73 18.56
C PHE A 32 1.56 -6.22 18.30
N PHE A 33 2.46 -5.44 18.92
CA PHE A 33 2.58 -4.02 18.60
C PHE A 33 3.30 -3.86 17.25
N PRO A 34 2.75 -3.09 16.30
CA PRO A 34 3.41 -2.89 15.04
C PRO A 34 4.68 -2.07 15.26
N GLY A 35 5.79 -2.56 14.71
CA GLY A 35 7.04 -1.81 14.70
C GLY A 35 6.91 -0.49 13.93
N LYS A 36 7.91 0.39 14.08
CA LYS A 36 8.01 1.59 13.24
C LYS A 36 8.13 1.20 11.77
N GLN A 37 7.55 2.01 10.88
CA GLN A 37 7.70 1.83 9.45
C GLN A 37 9.19 1.88 9.06
N THR A 38 9.67 0.80 8.45
CA THR A 38 11.06 0.67 7.99
C THR A 38 11.33 1.60 6.81
N ASP A 39 12.61 1.84 6.49
CA ASP A 39 12.95 2.74 5.38
C ASP A 39 12.50 2.18 4.02
N LYS A 40 12.57 0.86 3.82
CA LYS A 40 11.98 0.22 2.64
C LYS A 40 10.46 0.37 2.59
N GLN A 41 9.77 0.24 3.72
CA GLN A 41 8.31 0.46 3.75
C GLN A 41 7.93 1.92 3.41
N LYS A 42 8.70 2.91 3.88
CA LYS A 42 8.53 4.32 3.47
C LYS A 42 8.81 4.53 1.98
N GLU A 43 9.82 3.86 1.46
CA GLU A 43 10.13 3.89 0.02
C GLU A 43 8.97 3.33 -0.81
N PHE A 44 8.46 2.16 -0.44
CA PHE A 44 7.30 1.54 -1.05
C PHE A 44 6.08 2.48 -1.02
N GLU A 45 5.81 3.08 0.14
CA GLU A 45 4.73 4.06 0.32
C GLU A 45 4.86 5.24 -0.66
N LYS A 46 6.07 5.76 -0.82
CA LYS A 46 6.32 6.89 -1.72
C LYS A 46 6.14 6.50 -3.18
N ARG A 47 6.62 5.30 -3.58
CA ARG A 47 6.51 4.77 -4.94
C ARG A 47 5.06 4.48 -5.33
N ILE A 48 4.30 3.79 -4.48
CA ILE A 48 2.90 3.47 -4.76
C ILE A 48 2.05 4.75 -4.87
N GLN A 49 2.30 5.76 -4.03
CA GLN A 49 1.63 7.06 -4.14
C GLN A 49 1.94 7.76 -5.46
N LEU A 50 3.19 7.74 -5.91
CA LEU A 50 3.61 8.34 -7.17
C LEU A 50 2.98 7.63 -8.37
N LEU A 51 3.19 6.31 -8.48
CA LEU A 51 2.68 5.48 -9.57
C LEU A 51 1.15 5.55 -9.64
N GLY A 52 0.47 5.37 -8.50
CA GLY A 52 -0.99 5.44 -8.45
C GLY A 52 -1.53 6.81 -8.86
N SER A 53 -0.88 7.90 -8.46
CA SER A 53 -1.33 9.25 -8.87
C SER A 53 -1.13 9.50 -10.37
N GLN A 54 -0.02 9.03 -10.93
CA GLN A 54 0.28 9.19 -12.36
C GLN A 54 -0.64 8.36 -13.24
N LEU A 55 -0.83 7.07 -12.90
CA LEU A 55 -1.64 6.14 -13.69
C LEU A 55 -3.13 6.45 -13.57
N ALA A 56 -3.63 6.76 -12.37
CA ALA A 56 -5.01 7.20 -12.18
C ALA A 56 -5.35 8.44 -13.04
N LYS A 57 -4.43 9.43 -13.07
CA LYS A 57 -4.59 10.63 -13.92
C LYS A 57 -4.67 10.27 -15.40
N LYS A 58 -3.81 9.37 -15.89
CA LYS A 58 -3.83 8.92 -17.29
C LYS A 58 -5.13 8.20 -17.65
N GLN A 59 -5.74 7.52 -16.69
CA GLN A 59 -7.00 6.78 -16.88
C GLN A 59 -8.25 7.63 -16.57
N GLY A 60 -8.09 8.92 -16.26
CA GLY A 60 -9.23 9.81 -15.95
C GLY A 60 -9.95 9.45 -14.64
N GLN A 61 -9.29 8.78 -13.71
CA GLN A 61 -9.86 8.33 -12.43
C GLN A 61 -9.23 9.04 -11.23
N SER A 62 -9.97 9.11 -10.13
CA SER A 62 -9.35 9.42 -8.83
C SER A 62 -8.40 8.31 -8.42
N ARG A 63 -7.31 8.64 -7.70
CA ARG A 63 -6.37 7.63 -7.17
C ARG A 63 -7.07 6.56 -6.34
N ARG A 64 -8.07 6.94 -5.55
CA ARG A 64 -8.88 6.01 -4.75
C ARG A 64 -9.61 4.99 -5.64
N ARG A 65 -10.26 5.45 -6.71
CA ARG A 65 -11.00 4.55 -7.62
C ARG A 65 -10.05 3.66 -8.42
N PHE A 66 -8.94 4.21 -8.87
CA PHE A 66 -7.87 3.44 -9.53
C PHE A 66 -7.38 2.29 -8.64
N PHE A 67 -7.08 2.56 -7.36
CA PHE A 67 -6.65 1.54 -6.40
C PHE A 67 -7.70 0.50 -6.02
N GLN A 68 -8.97 0.70 -6.39
CA GLN A 68 -10.03 -0.31 -6.22
C GLN A 68 -10.12 -1.28 -7.41
N GLY A 69 -9.37 -1.05 -8.49
CA GLY A 69 -9.37 -1.89 -9.69
C GLY A 69 -8.11 -2.76 -9.85
N ALA A 70 -8.12 -3.62 -10.87
CA ALA A 70 -7.01 -4.51 -11.20
C ALA A 70 -5.73 -3.74 -11.55
N ALA A 71 -5.83 -2.68 -12.35
CA ALA A 71 -4.71 -1.80 -12.69
C ALA A 71 -4.05 -1.19 -11.44
N GLY A 72 -4.85 -0.82 -10.43
CA GLY A 72 -4.37 -0.28 -9.17
C GLY A 72 -3.63 -1.31 -8.32
N MET A 73 -4.12 -2.55 -8.29
CA MET A 73 -3.41 -3.66 -7.65
C MET A 73 -2.10 -3.97 -8.37
N ALA A 74 -2.11 -4.02 -9.71
CA ALA A 74 -0.89 -4.23 -10.50
C ALA A 74 0.15 -3.14 -10.24
N ALA A 75 -0.26 -1.86 -10.16
CA ALA A 75 0.63 -0.76 -9.80
C ALA A 75 1.26 -0.94 -8.40
N ALA A 76 0.51 -1.48 -7.44
CA ALA A 76 1.03 -1.78 -6.11
C ALA A 76 2.07 -2.91 -6.12
N PHE A 77 1.83 -3.97 -6.90
CA PHE A 77 2.82 -5.04 -7.08
C PHE A 77 4.07 -4.58 -7.83
N VAL A 78 3.95 -3.69 -8.82
CA VAL A 78 5.13 -3.08 -9.44
C VAL A 78 5.92 -2.27 -8.42
N ALA A 79 5.26 -1.44 -7.61
CA ALA A 79 5.94 -0.66 -6.56
C ALA A 79 6.62 -1.56 -5.52
N MET A 80 6.01 -2.70 -5.16
CA MET A 80 6.63 -3.72 -4.32
C MET A 80 7.89 -4.29 -4.98
N ASN A 81 7.80 -4.66 -6.26
CA ASN A 81 8.93 -5.22 -7.00
C ASN A 81 10.11 -4.26 -7.05
N GLU A 82 9.84 -2.99 -7.28
CA GLU A 82 10.86 -1.95 -7.33
C GLU A 82 11.53 -1.67 -5.98
N THR A 83 10.85 -1.96 -4.86
CA THR A 83 11.36 -1.68 -3.51
C THR A 83 12.05 -2.90 -2.88
N PHE A 84 11.48 -4.07 -3.10
CA PHE A 84 11.86 -5.30 -2.40
C PHE A 84 12.51 -6.36 -3.31
N GLY A 85 12.58 -6.11 -4.63
CA GLY A 85 13.06 -7.06 -5.62
C GLY A 85 11.90 -7.82 -6.30
N PRO A 86 12.17 -8.70 -7.28
CA PRO A 86 11.14 -9.29 -8.14
C PRO A 86 10.29 -10.35 -7.40
N LEU A 87 9.29 -9.91 -6.64
CA LEU A 87 8.39 -10.74 -5.83
C LEU A 87 7.16 -11.22 -6.60
N TYR A 88 6.68 -10.41 -7.54
CA TYR A 88 5.42 -10.63 -8.25
C TYR A 88 5.65 -10.65 -9.77
N ALA A 89 5.00 -11.56 -10.48
CA ALA A 89 4.98 -11.57 -11.94
C ALA A 89 3.97 -10.52 -12.45
N VAL A 90 4.41 -9.27 -12.53
CA VAL A 90 3.58 -8.14 -12.99
C VAL A 90 4.42 -7.18 -13.82
N SER A 91 3.78 -6.52 -14.76
CA SER A 91 4.38 -5.53 -15.65
C SER A 91 3.77 -4.15 -15.46
N MET A 92 4.52 -3.11 -15.86
CA MET A 92 3.98 -1.75 -15.95
C MET A 92 2.83 -1.64 -16.98
N ALA A 93 2.76 -2.54 -17.96
CA ALA A 93 1.68 -2.56 -18.95
C ALA A 93 0.34 -2.95 -18.31
N GLU A 94 0.33 -3.94 -17.42
CA GLU A 94 -0.86 -4.33 -16.65
C GLU A 94 -1.32 -3.21 -15.73
N ALA A 95 -0.40 -2.48 -15.10
CA ALA A 95 -0.75 -1.31 -14.28
C ALA A 95 -1.31 -0.13 -15.10
N SER A 96 -1.02 -0.09 -16.40
CA SER A 96 -1.40 1.02 -17.29
C SER A 96 -2.74 0.81 -17.98
N THR A 97 -3.26 -0.42 -18.03
CA THR A 97 -4.50 -0.78 -18.72
C THR A 97 -5.63 -0.98 -17.71
N PRO A 98 -6.81 -0.33 -17.86
CA PRO A 98 -7.96 -0.51 -16.98
C PRO A 98 -8.50 -1.94 -16.93
#